data_AF-A0A8S0YB93-F1
#
_entry.id   AF-A0A8S0YB93-F1
#
_cell.length_a   1.000
_cell.length_b   1.000
_cell.length_c   1.000
_cell.angle_alpha   90.00
_cell.angle_beta   90.00
_cell.angle_gamma   90.00
#
_symmetry.space_group_name_H-M   'P 1'
#
loop_
_entity.id
_entity.type
_entity.pdbx_description
1 polymer ?
#
loop_
_entity_poly.entity_id
_entity_poly.type
_entity_poly.pdbx_seq_one_letter_code
_entity_poly.pdbx_strand_id
1 'polypeptide(L)'
;MQFYYYYYKNKLLISDTHLPFRSIEEKTVSTYRGYIYRLVNENTDSSKMCYYVTHPSQIFSHRESLKLIWYKGSVDYNLPDWLLKSIEENRLICLNTAYPDWTEKLDHIFPVFHDNIGFRKWNLTVVGLGDVGGSLITGLRILGGKYINTISIYDRDKNKIKRWEYECNQVTDSNTNSLFPRILPLKSEEDLFKSDMFIFCISTGVPEIGKKVSDVRLIQFEGNSKIVKSYAQKAKDCDFHGTFAVVSDPVDLLCKSAVSTGLLPDQIRGYGLGVMNARANYYSQKLNGHENFLEEGRSFGPHGEGLVVANSIKNYNEEISNYLTEKAKKANIYMRSIGFKPYIAPALSSGAFSIINTIKGDWNYSSTFLGGAFMGCRNRLLPYGTQLEYYKDMKEPLFCKLEESYKQLLKFKP
;
A
#
# COMPACT_ATOMS: atom_id res chain seq x y z
N MET A 1 -13.31 -0.36 29.24
CA MET A 1 -13.23 -1.72 28.64
C MET A 1 -12.19 -2.49 29.44
N GLN A 2 -12.45 -3.73 29.84
CA GLN A 2 -11.49 -4.55 30.59
C GLN A 2 -10.79 -5.49 29.62
N PHE A 3 -9.47 -5.63 29.75
CA PHE A 3 -8.68 -6.56 28.95
C PHE A 3 -8.26 -7.77 29.78
N TYR A 4 -8.13 -8.89 29.08
CA TYR A 4 -7.40 -10.07 29.52
C TYR A 4 -6.02 -10.07 28.86
N TYR A 5 -5.00 -10.49 29.61
CA TYR A 5 -3.61 -10.48 29.18
C TYR A 5 -3.09 -11.91 29.13
N TYR A 6 -2.24 -12.21 28.15
CA TYR A 6 -1.65 -13.53 27.96
C TYR A 6 -0.23 -13.43 27.41
N TYR A 7 0.63 -14.39 27.75
CA TYR A 7 1.89 -14.60 27.04
C TYR A 7 1.77 -15.80 26.10
N TYR A 8 2.20 -15.61 24.86
CA TYR A 8 2.33 -16.67 23.87
C TYR A 8 3.61 -16.48 23.07
N LYS A 9 4.50 -17.48 23.06
CA LYS A 9 5.82 -17.41 22.41
C LYS A 9 6.60 -16.11 22.75
N ASN A 10 6.63 -15.74 24.03
CA ASN A 10 7.25 -14.50 24.55
C ASN A 10 6.63 -13.18 24.03
N LYS A 11 5.47 -13.24 23.39
CA LYS A 11 4.72 -12.08 22.90
C LYS A 11 3.53 -11.81 23.82
N LEU A 12 3.26 -10.53 24.08
CA LEU A 12 2.11 -10.11 24.86
C LEU A 12 0.87 -10.06 23.97
N LEU A 13 -0.14 -10.86 24.31
CA LEU A 13 -1.47 -10.83 23.70
C LEU A 13 -2.45 -10.16 24.65
N ILE A 14 -3.33 -9.32 24.12
CA ILE A 14 -4.44 -8.70 24.85
C ILE A 14 -5.76 -8.99 24.15
N SER A 15 -6.83 -9.23 24.89
CA SER A 15 -8.17 -9.41 24.32
C SER A 15 -9.24 -8.81 25.24
N ASP A 16 -10.30 -8.29 24.66
CA ASP A 16 -11.52 -7.88 25.37
C ASP A 16 -12.44 -9.07 25.70
N THR A 17 -12.09 -10.26 25.23
CA THR A 17 -12.77 -11.52 25.53
C THR A 17 -11.83 -12.53 26.20
N HIS A 18 -12.39 -13.42 27.01
CA HIS A 18 -11.61 -14.47 27.65
C HIS A 18 -11.23 -15.55 26.62
N LEU A 19 -9.97 -15.95 26.61
CA LEU A 19 -9.41 -16.95 25.71
C LEU A 19 -8.90 -18.16 26.51
N PRO A 20 -8.77 -19.34 25.90
CA PRO A 20 -8.31 -20.56 26.57
C PRO A 20 -6.79 -20.57 26.83
N PHE A 21 -6.23 -19.42 27.22
CA PHE A 21 -4.83 -19.26 27.62
C PHE A 21 -4.76 -18.94 29.12
N ARG A 22 -3.62 -19.21 29.74
CA ARG A 22 -3.39 -18.81 31.13
C ARG A 22 -3.31 -17.29 31.22
N SER A 23 -4.26 -16.67 31.93
CA SER A 23 -4.28 -15.23 32.14
C SER A 23 -3.13 -14.78 33.04
N ILE A 24 -2.69 -13.54 32.83
CA ILE A 24 -1.68 -12.86 33.64
C ILE A 24 -2.22 -11.52 34.15
N GLU A 25 -1.70 -11.08 35.30
CA GLU A 25 -2.10 -9.82 35.91
C GLU A 25 -1.57 -8.61 35.13
N GLU A 26 -2.38 -7.56 35.03
CA GLU A 26 -2.00 -6.31 34.35
C GLU A 26 -0.68 -5.72 34.85
N LYS A 27 -0.46 -5.78 36.18
CA LYS A 27 0.76 -5.28 36.82
C LYS A 27 2.02 -5.89 36.20
N THR A 28 1.96 -7.15 35.79
CA THR A 28 3.08 -7.88 35.19
C THR A 28 3.40 -7.37 33.79
N VAL A 29 2.38 -6.98 33.02
CA VAL A 29 2.53 -6.60 31.61
C VAL A 29 2.74 -5.11 31.38
N SER A 30 2.43 -4.26 32.38
CA SER A 30 2.63 -2.80 32.31
C SER A 30 4.08 -2.36 32.02
N THR A 31 5.05 -3.23 32.33
CA THR A 31 6.48 -3.01 32.08
C THR A 31 6.99 -3.58 30.75
N TYR A 32 6.15 -4.32 30.01
CA TYR A 32 6.52 -4.94 28.75
C TYR A 32 6.86 -3.89 27.67
N ARG A 33 7.94 -4.16 26.91
CA ARG A 33 8.49 -3.22 25.91
C ARG A 33 8.48 -3.75 24.48
N GLY A 34 8.07 -5.00 24.28
CA GLY A 34 7.93 -5.58 22.94
C GLY A 34 6.63 -5.17 22.24
N TYR A 35 6.37 -5.80 21.10
CA TYR A 35 5.11 -5.70 20.38
C TYR A 35 3.97 -6.39 21.14
N ILE A 36 2.80 -5.75 21.14
CA ILE A 36 1.58 -6.15 21.82
C ILE A 36 0.54 -6.46 20.75
N TYR A 37 -0.14 -7.60 20.87
CA TYR A 37 -1.13 -8.04 19.89
C TYR A 37 -2.51 -8.02 20.53
N ARG A 38 -3.34 -7.06 20.12
CA ARG A 38 -4.77 -7.07 20.42
C ARG A 38 -5.45 -8.08 19.52
N LEU A 39 -5.97 -9.14 20.12
CA LEU A 39 -6.70 -10.18 19.43
C LEU A 39 -8.13 -9.73 19.17
N VAL A 40 -8.54 -9.80 17.90
CA VAL A 40 -9.92 -9.57 17.46
C VAL A 40 -10.42 -10.77 16.69
N ASN A 41 -11.74 -10.87 16.53
CA ASN A 41 -12.37 -11.84 15.66
C ASN A 41 -13.31 -11.09 14.72
N GLU A 42 -12.76 -10.64 13.60
CA GLU A 42 -13.46 -9.83 12.60
C GLU A 42 -13.60 -10.62 11.28
N ASN A 43 -14.67 -10.36 10.52
CA ASN A 43 -14.89 -11.03 9.24
C ASN A 43 -13.74 -10.77 8.25
N THR A 44 -13.10 -11.85 7.79
CA THR A 44 -11.94 -11.86 6.87
C THR A 44 -12.24 -11.24 5.50
N ASP A 45 -13.50 -11.20 5.07
CA ASP A 45 -13.91 -10.51 3.83
C ASP A 45 -13.82 -8.99 3.92
N SER A 46 -13.68 -8.46 5.14
CA SER A 46 -13.76 -7.03 5.44
C SER A 46 -12.70 -6.54 6.42
N SER A 47 -11.80 -7.40 6.90
CA SER A 47 -10.74 -7.03 7.83
C SER A 47 -9.42 -7.71 7.48
N LYS A 48 -8.31 -6.99 7.61
CA LYS A 48 -6.95 -7.56 7.45
C LYS A 48 -6.63 -8.54 8.57
N MET A 49 -5.58 -9.33 8.37
CA MET A 49 -5.01 -10.14 9.44
C MET A 49 -4.33 -9.24 10.48
N CYS A 50 -3.53 -8.26 10.03
CA CYS A 50 -2.82 -7.36 10.91
C CYS A 50 -2.89 -5.89 10.49
N TYR A 51 -2.98 -5.01 11.48
CA TYR A 51 -2.75 -3.57 11.30
C TYR A 51 -2.28 -2.92 12.58
N TYR A 52 -1.53 -1.83 12.45
CA TYR A 52 -1.07 -1.05 13.60
C TYR A 52 -2.18 -0.18 14.16
N VAL A 53 -2.31 -0.18 15.48
CA VAL A 53 -3.13 0.78 16.21
C VAL A 53 -2.29 2.03 16.45
N THR A 54 -2.72 3.15 15.88
CA THR A 54 -2.05 4.45 15.90
C THR A 54 -2.83 5.51 16.68
N HIS A 55 -4.07 5.21 17.06
CA HIS A 55 -4.89 6.08 17.88
C HIS A 55 -5.83 5.28 18.79
N PRO A 56 -6.06 5.71 20.05
CA PRO A 56 -6.92 4.99 20.99
C PRO A 56 -8.33 4.68 20.47
N SER A 57 -8.92 5.57 19.65
CA SER A 57 -10.25 5.36 19.06
C SER A 57 -10.39 4.08 18.24
N GLN A 58 -9.28 3.57 17.68
CA GLN A 58 -9.29 2.37 16.86
C GLN A 58 -9.49 1.10 17.69
N ILE A 59 -9.12 1.11 18.98
CA ILE A 59 -9.34 -0.02 19.90
C ILE A 59 -10.84 -0.27 20.10
N PHE A 60 -11.64 0.80 20.10
CA PHE A 60 -13.08 0.76 20.29
C PHE A 60 -13.85 0.56 18.98
N SER A 61 -13.16 0.39 17.85
CA SER A 61 -13.80 0.03 16.60
C SER A 61 -14.07 -1.47 16.59
N HIS A 62 -15.33 -1.86 16.34
CA HIS A 62 -15.74 -3.27 16.20
C HIS A 62 -15.61 -3.80 14.76
N ARG A 63 -15.15 -2.95 13.84
CA ARG A 63 -14.93 -3.31 12.44
C ARG A 63 -13.84 -2.44 11.82
N GLU A 64 -13.03 -3.04 10.96
CA GLU A 64 -12.18 -2.31 10.05
C GLU A 64 -13.03 -1.44 9.10
N SER A 65 -12.72 -0.15 8.99
CA SER A 65 -13.40 0.79 8.10
C SER A 65 -12.59 2.07 7.93
N LEU A 66 -13.08 3.01 7.12
CA LEU A 66 -12.48 4.34 6.97
C LEU A 66 -12.26 5.09 8.31
N LYS A 67 -12.98 4.70 9.38
CA LYS A 67 -12.75 5.25 10.72
C LYS A 67 -11.36 4.96 11.30
N LEU A 68 -10.57 4.08 10.68
CA LEU A 68 -9.18 3.86 11.06
C LEU A 68 -8.28 5.08 10.80
N ILE A 69 -8.62 5.97 9.86
CA ILE A 69 -7.80 7.17 9.61
C ILE A 69 -8.31 8.41 10.35
N TRP A 70 -9.56 8.38 10.83
CA TRP A 70 -10.17 9.48 11.58
C TRP A 70 -11.46 9.05 12.30
N TYR A 71 -11.72 9.64 13.46
CA TYR A 71 -12.96 9.44 14.21
C TYR A 71 -13.52 10.75 14.75
N LYS A 72 -14.81 11.02 14.47
CA LYS A 72 -15.56 12.14 15.06
C LYS A 72 -16.06 11.77 16.45
N GLY A 73 -15.33 12.15 17.49
CA GLY A 73 -15.82 12.08 18.87
C GLY A 73 -14.73 12.21 19.91
N SER A 74 -15.12 12.77 21.06
CA SER A 74 -14.34 12.70 22.30
C SER A 74 -14.81 11.48 23.07
N VAL A 75 -14.10 10.37 22.91
CA VAL A 75 -14.28 9.23 23.82
C VAL A 75 -13.25 9.40 24.92
N ASP A 76 -13.68 9.35 26.18
CA ASP A 76 -12.75 9.10 27.27
C ASP A 76 -12.24 7.66 27.09
N TYR A 77 -11.06 7.54 26.50
CA TYR A 77 -10.41 6.27 26.27
C TYR A 77 -9.86 5.79 27.61
N ASN A 78 -10.74 5.33 28.50
CA ASN A 78 -10.40 4.74 29.79
C ASN A 78 -9.55 3.47 29.56
N LEU A 79 -8.27 3.71 29.30
CA LEU A 79 -7.21 2.78 28.90
C LEU A 79 -6.01 3.06 29.80
N PRO A 80 -5.27 2.03 30.22
CA PRO A 80 -4.06 2.21 31.02
C PRO A 80 -2.99 3.04 30.29
N ASP A 81 -2.28 3.90 31.03
CA ASP A 81 -1.21 4.76 30.48
C ASP A 81 -0.13 3.98 29.72
N TRP A 82 0.23 2.79 30.20
CA TRP A 82 1.22 1.95 29.55
C TRP A 82 0.77 1.46 28.16
N LEU A 83 -0.55 1.27 27.98
CA LEU A 83 -1.13 0.88 26.70
C LEU A 83 -1.21 2.09 25.77
N LEU A 84 -1.61 3.26 26.27
CA LEU A 84 -1.58 4.53 25.51
C LEU A 84 -0.15 4.81 24.99
N LYS A 85 0.85 4.69 25.85
CA LYS A 85 2.27 4.81 25.46
C LYS A 85 2.67 3.80 24.38
N SER A 86 2.17 2.57 24.45
CA SER A 86 2.46 1.56 23.42
C SER A 86 1.88 1.90 22.04
N ILE A 87 0.76 2.63 21.98
CA ILE A 87 0.17 3.13 20.73
C ILE A 87 1.08 4.21 20.14
N GLU A 88 1.54 5.16 20.96
CA GLU A 88 2.46 6.23 20.54
C GLU A 88 3.80 5.68 20.01
N GLU A 89 4.30 4.61 20.63
CA GLU A 89 5.52 3.91 20.24
C GLU A 89 5.32 2.94 19.05
N ASN A 90 4.13 2.86 18.44
CA ASN A 90 3.77 1.91 17.37
C ASN A 90 3.99 0.44 17.75
N ARG A 91 3.75 0.08 19.01
CA ARG A 91 3.92 -1.30 19.52
C ARG A 91 2.62 -2.09 19.59
N LEU A 92 1.46 -1.44 19.50
CA LEU A 92 0.16 -2.12 19.52
C LEU A 92 -0.31 -2.49 18.11
N ILE A 93 -0.53 -3.78 17.89
CA ILE A 93 -0.96 -4.38 16.63
C ILE A 93 -2.31 -5.04 16.87
N CYS A 94 -3.27 -4.81 16.00
CA CYS A 94 -4.48 -5.62 15.93
C CYS A 94 -4.17 -6.90 15.15
N LEU A 95 -4.54 -8.06 15.68
CA LEU A 95 -4.33 -9.39 15.10
C LEU A 95 -5.67 -10.12 15.03
N ASN A 96 -6.14 -10.38 13.82
CA ASN A 96 -7.43 -11.01 13.58
C ASN A 96 -7.33 -12.54 13.63
N THR A 97 -7.88 -13.12 14.68
CA THR A 97 -7.90 -14.57 14.96
C THR A 97 -8.90 -15.35 14.10
N ALA A 98 -9.72 -14.68 13.29
CA ALA A 98 -10.59 -15.33 12.32
C ALA A 98 -9.81 -15.98 11.16
N TYR A 99 -8.57 -15.55 10.91
CA TYR A 99 -7.67 -16.20 9.95
C TYR A 99 -7.10 -17.49 10.55
N PRO A 100 -7.23 -18.67 9.91
CA PRO A 100 -6.77 -19.94 10.50
C PRO A 100 -5.29 -19.98 10.89
N ASP A 101 -4.45 -19.28 10.14
CA ASP A 101 -3.00 -19.19 10.24
C ASP A 101 -2.51 -17.98 11.06
N TRP A 102 -3.39 -17.31 11.82
CA TRP A 102 -3.05 -16.10 12.58
C TRP A 102 -1.84 -16.28 13.51
N THR A 103 -1.61 -17.49 14.03
CA THR A 103 -0.46 -17.76 14.92
C THR A 103 0.88 -17.74 14.19
N GLU A 104 0.90 -18.05 12.89
CA GLU A 104 2.10 -18.02 12.05
C GLU A 104 2.56 -16.57 11.85
N LYS A 105 1.61 -15.62 11.78
CA LYS A 105 1.91 -14.19 11.65
C LYS A 105 2.72 -13.61 12.80
N LEU A 106 2.68 -14.24 13.97
CA LEU A 106 3.52 -13.87 15.09
C LEU A 106 5.00 -14.15 14.81
N ASP A 107 5.31 -15.14 13.99
CA ASP A 107 6.69 -15.55 13.68
C ASP A 107 7.15 -15.04 12.30
N HIS A 108 6.22 -14.76 11.39
CA HIS A 108 6.49 -14.27 10.03
C HIS A 108 6.22 -12.76 9.88
N ILE A 109 7.31 -12.00 9.84
CA ILE A 109 7.28 -10.54 9.65
C ILE A 109 7.74 -10.15 8.24
N PHE A 110 7.27 -9.00 7.77
CA PHE A 110 7.81 -8.37 6.57
C PHE A 110 9.25 -7.92 6.83
N PRO A 111 10.22 -8.25 5.95
CA PRO A 111 11.63 -7.93 6.16
C PRO A 111 11.96 -6.47 5.81
N VAL A 112 11.16 -5.51 6.26
CA VAL A 112 11.38 -4.08 6.00
C VAL A 112 12.66 -3.57 6.69
N PHE A 113 13.24 -2.48 6.16
CA PHE A 113 14.47 -1.88 6.69
C PHE A 113 14.30 -1.28 8.09
N HIS A 114 13.16 -0.64 8.36
CA HIS A 114 12.85 0.10 9.59
C HIS A 114 13.44 -0.53 10.87
N ASP A 115 14.52 0.07 11.38
CA ASP A 115 15.27 -0.32 12.58
C ASP A 115 15.63 -1.82 12.68
N ASN A 116 15.60 -2.53 11.55
CA ASN A 116 15.79 -3.96 11.49
C ASN A 116 17.29 -4.28 11.48
N ILE A 117 17.83 -4.56 12.67
CA ILE A 117 19.19 -5.06 12.90
C ILE A 117 19.29 -6.45 12.27
N GLY A 118 19.57 -6.49 10.96
CA GLY A 118 19.49 -7.71 10.17
C GLY A 118 18.78 -7.56 8.83
N PHE A 119 18.40 -6.34 8.43
CA PHE A 119 17.83 -6.09 7.11
C PHE A 119 18.74 -6.65 6.01
N ARG A 120 18.20 -7.60 5.26
CA ARG A 120 18.73 -7.99 3.96
C ARG A 120 18.00 -7.22 2.88
N LYS A 121 18.74 -6.83 1.83
CA LYS A 121 18.14 -6.21 0.65
C LYS A 121 17.08 -7.12 0.03
N TRP A 122 16.02 -6.51 -0.50
CA TRP A 122 14.91 -7.22 -1.12
C TRP A 122 15.25 -7.71 -2.53
N ASN A 123 14.78 -8.89 -2.86
CA ASN A 123 14.70 -9.36 -4.25
C ASN A 123 13.32 -8.97 -4.79
N LEU A 124 13.26 -8.38 -5.97
CA LEU A 124 12.02 -8.00 -6.63
C LEU A 124 11.82 -8.84 -7.89
N THR A 125 10.56 -9.12 -8.24
CA THR A 125 10.17 -9.66 -9.54
C THR A 125 9.19 -8.72 -10.22
N VAL A 126 9.51 -8.23 -11.40
CA VAL A 126 8.64 -7.33 -12.19
C VAL A 126 8.13 -8.06 -13.42
N VAL A 127 6.81 -8.14 -13.57
CA VAL A 127 6.16 -8.72 -14.75
C VAL A 127 5.48 -7.67 -15.62
N GLY A 128 5.73 -7.72 -16.92
CA GLY A 128 5.21 -6.76 -17.89
C GLY A 128 6.16 -5.58 -18.08
N LEU A 129 6.87 -5.58 -19.21
CA LEU A 129 7.96 -4.66 -19.53
C LEU A 129 7.58 -3.65 -20.63
N GLY A 130 6.33 -3.18 -20.59
CA GLY A 130 5.86 -2.04 -21.38
C GLY A 130 6.38 -0.70 -20.84
N ASP A 131 5.81 0.41 -21.32
CA ASP A 131 6.27 1.78 -21.00
C ASP A 131 6.43 2.03 -19.48
N VAL A 132 5.43 1.61 -18.69
CA VAL A 132 5.45 1.74 -17.23
C VAL A 132 6.45 0.79 -16.59
N GLY A 133 6.43 -0.50 -16.95
CA GLY A 133 7.31 -1.51 -16.36
C GLY A 133 8.80 -1.23 -16.61
N GLY A 134 9.15 -0.81 -17.84
CA GLY A 134 10.50 -0.39 -18.21
C GLY A 134 10.99 0.86 -17.47
N SER A 135 10.14 1.88 -17.39
CA SER A 135 10.45 3.09 -16.61
C SER A 135 10.59 2.80 -15.11
N LEU A 136 9.78 1.87 -14.60
CA LEU A 136 9.79 1.43 -13.22
C LEU A 136 11.13 0.74 -12.87
N ILE A 137 11.56 -0.25 -13.64
CA ILE A 137 12.83 -0.95 -13.36
C ILE A 137 14.02 -0.02 -13.45
N THR A 138 13.98 0.98 -14.34
CA THR A 138 15.02 2.01 -14.45
C THR A 138 15.07 2.84 -13.17
N GLY A 139 13.92 3.30 -12.67
CA GLY A 139 13.84 4.05 -11.41
C GLY A 139 14.25 3.21 -10.19
N LEU A 140 13.79 1.96 -10.09
CA LEU A 140 14.17 1.04 -9.02
C LEU A 140 15.67 0.74 -9.03
N ARG A 141 16.29 0.64 -10.22
CA ARG A 141 17.74 0.44 -10.34
C ARG A 141 18.51 1.64 -9.82
N ILE A 142 18.17 2.84 -10.26
CA ILE A 142 18.93 4.06 -9.90
C ILE A 142 18.75 4.40 -8.41
N LEU A 143 17.54 4.26 -7.88
CA LEU A 143 17.19 4.72 -6.53
C LEU A 143 17.30 3.63 -5.45
N GLY A 144 17.28 2.35 -5.86
CA GLY A 144 17.06 1.21 -4.97
C GLY A 144 18.31 0.58 -4.36
N GLY A 145 19.50 1.06 -4.71
CA GLY A 145 20.79 0.43 -4.41
C GLY A 145 21.01 -0.07 -2.98
N LYS A 146 20.58 0.71 -2.00
CA LYS A 146 20.73 0.38 -0.57
C LYS A 146 19.73 -0.68 -0.09
N TYR A 147 18.60 -0.83 -0.78
CA TYR A 147 17.43 -1.58 -0.30
C TYR A 147 17.08 -2.80 -1.16
N ILE A 148 17.53 -2.84 -2.41
CA ILE A 148 17.20 -3.87 -3.40
C ILE A 148 18.48 -4.60 -3.79
N ASN A 149 18.42 -5.93 -3.81
CA ASN A 149 19.52 -6.81 -4.21
C ASN A 149 19.47 -7.08 -5.71
N THR A 150 18.33 -7.59 -6.19
CA THR A 150 18.10 -7.93 -7.59
C THR A 150 16.70 -7.56 -8.02
N ILE A 151 16.56 -7.21 -9.30
CA ILE A 151 15.28 -7.00 -9.96
C ILE A 151 15.17 -8.04 -11.08
N SER A 152 14.44 -9.11 -10.82
CA SER A 152 14.14 -10.14 -11.81
C SER A 152 13.02 -9.64 -12.72
N ILE A 153 13.17 -9.80 -14.04
CA ILE A 153 12.21 -9.29 -15.03
C ILE A 153 11.62 -10.42 -15.86
N TYR A 154 10.33 -10.30 -16.18
CA TYR A 154 9.63 -11.25 -17.04
C TYR A 154 8.58 -10.53 -17.92
N ASP A 155 8.50 -10.96 -19.18
CA ASP A 155 7.49 -10.56 -20.15
C ASP A 155 7.26 -11.74 -21.12
N ARG A 156 6.09 -11.78 -21.76
CA ARG A 156 5.83 -12.78 -22.82
C ARG A 156 6.72 -12.54 -24.05
N ASP A 157 7.09 -11.29 -24.29
CA ASP A 157 8.02 -10.90 -25.34
C ASP A 157 9.47 -11.05 -24.86
N LYS A 158 10.15 -12.09 -25.34
CA LYS A 158 11.56 -12.37 -25.03
C LYS A 158 12.50 -11.24 -25.48
N ASN A 159 12.14 -10.46 -26.50
CA ASN A 159 12.97 -9.33 -26.94
C ASN A 159 12.90 -8.16 -25.97
N LYS A 160 11.75 -7.93 -25.31
CA LYS A 160 11.66 -6.95 -24.22
C LYS A 160 12.54 -7.34 -23.05
N ILE A 161 12.53 -8.62 -22.67
CA ILE A 161 13.40 -9.11 -21.59
C ILE A 161 14.87 -8.85 -21.95
N LYS A 162 15.32 -9.28 -23.14
CA LYS A 162 16.70 -9.05 -23.60
C LYS A 162 17.07 -7.58 -23.62
N ARG A 163 16.19 -6.73 -24.16
CA ARG A 163 16.41 -5.28 -24.24
C ARG A 163 16.61 -4.66 -22.86
N TRP A 164 15.68 -4.93 -21.94
CA TRP A 164 15.69 -4.29 -20.62
C TRP A 164 16.80 -4.83 -19.72
N GLU A 165 17.16 -6.10 -19.85
CA GLU A 165 18.38 -6.64 -19.23
C GLU A 165 19.62 -5.89 -19.75
N TYR A 166 19.79 -5.82 -21.08
CA TYR A 166 20.98 -5.25 -21.71
C TYR A 166 21.12 -3.74 -21.45
N GLU A 167 20.09 -2.95 -21.76
CA GLU A 167 20.14 -1.49 -21.64
C GLU A 167 20.18 -1.01 -20.18
N CYS A 168 19.37 -1.57 -19.28
CA CYS A 168 19.38 -1.10 -17.89
C CYS A 168 20.70 -1.45 -17.19
N ASN A 169 21.30 -2.62 -17.46
CA ASN A 169 22.56 -2.98 -16.81
C ASN A 169 23.75 -2.13 -17.29
N GLN A 170 23.64 -1.42 -18.43
CA GLN A 170 24.62 -0.43 -18.91
C GLN A 170 24.50 0.94 -18.22
N VAL A 171 23.40 1.21 -17.51
CA VAL A 171 23.27 2.41 -16.69
C VAL A 171 24.24 2.29 -15.52
N THR A 172 25.28 3.12 -15.55
CA THR A 172 26.30 3.27 -14.51
C THR A 172 26.48 4.74 -14.15
N ASP A 173 26.84 5.00 -12.91
CA ASP A 173 27.31 6.30 -12.46
C ASP A 173 28.83 6.34 -12.63
N SER A 174 29.40 7.54 -12.80
CA SER A 174 30.85 7.73 -12.85
C SER A 174 31.51 7.58 -11.47
N ASN A 175 30.72 7.61 -10.40
CA ASN A 175 31.21 7.37 -9.04
C ASN A 175 31.36 5.87 -8.74
N THR A 176 32.50 5.51 -8.16
CA THR A 176 32.86 4.11 -7.81
C THR A 176 32.01 3.49 -6.69
N ASN A 177 31.24 4.30 -5.97
CA ASN A 177 30.44 3.86 -4.82
C ASN A 177 28.96 3.60 -5.16
N SER A 178 28.57 3.72 -6.43
CA SER A 178 27.17 3.52 -6.83
C SER A 178 26.79 2.04 -6.82
N LEU A 179 25.89 1.69 -5.91
CA LEU A 179 25.34 0.35 -5.77
C LEU A 179 24.05 0.28 -6.58
N PHE A 180 24.06 -0.35 -7.74
CA PHE A 180 22.83 -0.59 -8.52
C PHE A 180 22.42 -2.06 -8.45
N PRO A 181 21.16 -2.39 -8.14
CA PRO A 181 20.68 -3.76 -8.19
C PRO A 181 20.72 -4.25 -9.65
N ARG A 182 21.14 -5.50 -9.84
CA ARG A 182 21.20 -6.10 -11.17
C ARG A 182 19.78 -6.34 -11.70
N ILE A 183 19.59 -6.06 -12.99
CA ILE A 183 18.41 -6.48 -13.73
C ILE A 183 18.70 -7.86 -14.31
N LEU A 184 17.87 -8.86 -14.01
CA LEU A 184 18.12 -10.23 -14.44
C LEU A 184 16.86 -10.82 -15.10
N PRO A 185 16.97 -11.54 -16.22
CA PRO A 185 15.86 -12.34 -16.73
C PRO A 185 15.45 -13.37 -15.69
N LEU A 186 14.15 -13.54 -15.49
CA LEU A 186 13.65 -14.64 -14.68
C LEU A 186 14.04 -15.98 -15.32
N LYS A 187 14.58 -16.91 -14.52
CA LYS A 187 15.11 -18.19 -15.04
C LYS A 187 13.99 -19.08 -15.58
N SER A 188 12.86 -19.13 -14.87
CA SER A 188 11.67 -19.90 -15.23
C SER A 188 10.41 -19.23 -14.66
N GLU A 189 9.23 -19.57 -15.20
CA GLU A 189 7.96 -19.09 -14.61
C GLU A 189 7.74 -19.60 -13.17
N GLU A 190 8.35 -20.72 -12.79
CA GLU A 190 8.27 -21.28 -11.43
C GLU A 190 8.99 -20.39 -10.40
N ASP A 191 9.86 -19.48 -10.85
CA ASP A 191 10.60 -18.57 -9.98
C ASP A 191 9.86 -17.23 -9.73
N LEU A 192 8.67 -17.03 -10.33
CA LEU A 192 7.91 -15.77 -10.24
C LEU A 192 7.70 -15.28 -8.80
N PHE A 193 7.54 -16.20 -7.86
CA PHE A 193 7.18 -15.93 -6.48
C PHE A 193 8.32 -16.25 -5.47
N LYS A 194 9.57 -16.35 -5.94
CA LYS A 194 10.76 -16.54 -5.06
C LYS A 194 11.43 -15.23 -4.64
N SER A 195 10.64 -14.15 -4.53
CA SER A 195 11.11 -12.79 -4.28
C SER A 195 10.44 -12.20 -3.03
N ASP A 196 10.92 -11.07 -2.52
CA ASP A 196 10.26 -10.39 -1.38
C ASP A 196 9.04 -9.58 -1.84
N MET A 197 9.05 -9.14 -3.10
CA MET A 197 7.94 -8.44 -3.72
C MET A 197 7.80 -8.83 -5.20
N PHE A 198 6.61 -9.29 -5.55
CA PHE A 198 6.16 -9.49 -6.92
C PHE A 198 5.41 -8.24 -7.40
N ILE A 199 5.73 -7.73 -8.58
CA ILE A 199 5.22 -6.46 -9.11
C ILE A 199 4.53 -6.70 -10.46
N PHE A 200 3.21 -6.51 -10.46
CA PHE A 200 2.34 -6.67 -11.60
C PHE A 200 2.21 -5.37 -12.41
N CYS A 201 2.87 -5.33 -13.58
CA CYS A 201 2.82 -4.24 -14.55
C CYS A 201 2.20 -4.66 -15.91
N ILE A 202 1.51 -5.81 -15.96
CA ILE A 202 0.87 -6.31 -17.18
C ILE A 202 -0.42 -5.51 -17.45
N SER A 203 -0.60 -5.09 -18.70
CA SER A 203 -1.86 -4.51 -19.17
C SER A 203 -2.19 -5.07 -20.55
N THR A 204 -3.44 -5.46 -20.78
CA THR A 204 -3.96 -5.89 -22.09
C THR A 204 -4.04 -4.73 -23.10
N GLY A 205 -3.71 -3.51 -22.68
CA GLY A 205 -3.54 -2.36 -23.53
C GLY A 205 -4.32 -1.15 -23.04
N VAL A 206 -3.72 0.02 -23.22
CA VAL A 206 -4.43 1.29 -23.25
C VAL A 206 -4.78 1.54 -24.71
N PRO A 207 -6.04 1.82 -25.09
CA PRO A 207 -6.36 2.13 -26.48
C PRO A 207 -5.47 3.26 -27.01
N GLU A 208 -5.02 3.10 -28.24
CA GLU A 208 -4.18 4.07 -28.94
C GLU A 208 -4.82 5.45 -28.99
N ILE A 209 -3.98 6.48 -29.09
CA ILE A 209 -4.44 7.87 -29.22
C ILE A 209 -5.36 7.95 -30.45
N GLY A 210 -6.62 8.39 -30.25
CA GLY A 210 -7.60 8.55 -31.33
C GLY A 210 -8.74 7.53 -31.37
N LYS A 211 -8.72 6.42 -30.61
CA LYS A 211 -9.87 5.50 -30.51
C LYS A 211 -10.88 5.99 -29.47
N LYS A 212 -12.07 6.43 -29.92
CA LYS A 212 -13.25 6.65 -29.06
C LYS A 212 -13.77 5.29 -28.58
N VAL A 213 -13.43 4.92 -27.36
CA VAL A 213 -14.07 3.79 -26.66
C VAL A 213 -14.77 4.38 -25.44
N SER A 214 -16.07 4.13 -25.31
CA SER A 214 -16.92 4.72 -24.27
C SER A 214 -16.58 4.27 -22.86
N ASP A 215 -15.95 3.09 -22.69
CA ASP A 215 -15.60 2.58 -21.36
C ASP A 215 -14.23 1.86 -21.32
N VAL A 216 -13.18 2.62 -21.62
CA VAL A 216 -11.79 2.13 -21.60
C VAL A 216 -11.42 1.44 -20.28
N ARG A 217 -11.88 1.99 -19.15
CA ARG A 217 -11.54 1.48 -17.81
C ARG A 217 -12.21 0.14 -17.54
N LEU A 218 -13.46 -0.06 -17.96
CA LEU A 218 -14.17 -1.32 -17.78
C LEU A 218 -13.54 -2.45 -18.62
N ILE A 219 -13.23 -2.18 -19.89
CA ILE A 219 -12.59 -3.17 -20.78
C ILE A 219 -11.18 -3.54 -20.27
N GLN A 220 -10.41 -2.55 -19.82
CA GLN A 220 -9.12 -2.80 -19.17
C GLN A 220 -9.28 -3.63 -17.92
N PHE A 221 -10.29 -3.35 -17.09
CA PHE A 221 -10.58 -4.14 -15.91
C PHE A 221 -10.87 -5.60 -16.29
N GLU A 222 -11.77 -5.88 -17.22
CA GLU A 222 -12.13 -7.26 -17.59
C GLU A 222 -10.92 -8.08 -18.05
N GLY A 223 -10.08 -7.49 -18.92
CA GLY A 223 -8.87 -8.15 -19.40
C GLY A 223 -7.82 -8.34 -18.31
N ASN A 224 -7.49 -7.26 -17.58
CA ASN A 224 -6.44 -7.29 -16.56
C ASN A 224 -6.86 -8.09 -15.31
N SER A 225 -8.16 -8.12 -14.98
CA SER A 225 -8.70 -8.87 -13.83
C SER A 225 -8.48 -10.37 -14.00
N LYS A 226 -8.71 -10.92 -15.20
CA LYS A 226 -8.42 -12.34 -15.49
C LYS A 226 -6.94 -12.66 -15.32
N ILE A 227 -6.07 -11.78 -15.80
CA ILE A 227 -4.62 -11.98 -15.72
C ILE A 227 -4.14 -11.87 -14.28
N VAL A 228 -4.52 -10.82 -13.54
CA VAL A 228 -4.08 -10.63 -12.15
C VAL A 228 -4.59 -11.78 -11.25
N LYS A 229 -5.82 -12.27 -11.45
CA LYS A 229 -6.34 -13.46 -10.75
C LYS A 229 -5.50 -14.69 -11.03
N SER A 230 -5.08 -14.91 -12.27
CA SER A 230 -4.19 -16.03 -12.60
C SER A 230 -2.84 -15.94 -11.89
N TYR A 231 -2.22 -14.75 -11.82
CA TYR A 231 -0.97 -14.57 -11.06
C TYR A 231 -1.17 -14.67 -9.55
N ALA A 232 -2.27 -14.13 -9.01
CA ALA A 232 -2.59 -14.22 -7.59
C ALA A 232 -2.85 -15.67 -7.16
N GLN A 233 -3.54 -16.45 -8.00
CA GLN A 233 -3.70 -17.89 -7.79
C GLN A 233 -2.35 -18.61 -7.81
N LYS A 234 -1.49 -18.35 -8.80
CA LYS A 234 -0.13 -18.91 -8.83
C LYS A 234 0.68 -18.52 -7.59
N ALA A 235 0.55 -17.29 -7.10
CA ALA A 235 1.23 -16.83 -5.90
C ALA A 235 0.80 -17.66 -4.68
N LYS A 236 -0.51 -17.90 -4.54
CA LYS A 236 -1.08 -18.76 -3.50
C LYS A 236 -0.58 -20.20 -3.63
N ASP A 237 -0.61 -20.75 -4.84
CA ASP A 237 -0.15 -22.13 -5.11
C ASP A 237 1.34 -22.33 -4.80
N CYS A 238 2.13 -21.25 -4.88
CA CYS A 238 3.56 -21.23 -4.53
C CYS A 238 3.84 -20.88 -3.06
N ASP A 239 2.82 -20.78 -2.21
CA ASP A 239 2.93 -20.33 -0.81
C ASP A 239 3.71 -19.01 -0.68
N PHE A 240 3.36 -18.03 -1.52
CA PHE A 240 4.03 -16.74 -1.55
C PHE A 240 3.70 -15.92 -0.31
N HIS A 241 4.71 -15.63 0.52
CA HIS A 241 4.58 -14.81 1.74
C HIS A 241 4.97 -13.32 1.56
N GLY A 242 5.45 -12.95 0.37
CA GLY A 242 5.94 -11.59 0.08
C GLY A 242 4.82 -10.56 -0.22
N THR A 243 5.22 -9.38 -0.70
CA THR A 243 4.28 -8.34 -1.14
C THR A 243 3.85 -8.56 -2.59
N PHE A 244 2.55 -8.64 -2.85
CA PHE A 244 1.94 -8.65 -4.18
C PHE A 244 1.56 -7.22 -4.58
N ALA A 245 2.45 -6.57 -5.32
CA ALA A 245 2.30 -5.19 -5.77
C ALA A 245 1.56 -5.12 -7.11
N VAL A 246 0.51 -4.30 -7.19
CA VAL A 246 -0.25 -4.02 -8.41
C VAL A 246 0.02 -2.60 -8.86
N VAL A 247 0.61 -2.43 -10.05
CA VAL A 247 0.86 -1.11 -10.67
C VAL A 247 -0.11 -0.86 -11.83
N SER A 248 -0.60 -1.92 -12.47
CA SER A 248 -1.51 -1.82 -13.61
C SER A 248 -2.87 -1.23 -13.26
N ASP A 249 -3.44 -0.49 -14.21
CA ASP A 249 -4.80 0.05 -14.08
C ASP A 249 -5.89 -0.97 -14.42
N PRO A 250 -7.09 -0.85 -13.79
CA PRO A 250 -7.41 0.02 -12.65
C PRO A 250 -6.93 -0.58 -11.32
N VAL A 251 -5.92 0.06 -10.71
CA VAL A 251 -5.10 -0.49 -9.61
C VAL A 251 -5.93 -1.04 -8.45
N ASP A 252 -6.82 -0.22 -7.89
CA ASP A 252 -7.58 -0.58 -6.68
C ASP A 252 -8.52 -1.77 -6.92
N LEU A 253 -9.12 -1.84 -8.10
CA LEU A 253 -10.03 -2.90 -8.50
C LEU A 253 -9.27 -4.21 -8.76
N LEU A 254 -8.09 -4.11 -9.39
CA LEU A 254 -7.22 -5.27 -9.61
C LEU A 254 -6.66 -5.83 -8.30
N CYS A 255 -6.39 -4.98 -7.30
CA CYS A 255 -6.07 -5.45 -5.94
C CYS A 255 -7.23 -6.26 -5.34
N LYS A 256 -8.48 -5.79 -5.50
CA LYS A 256 -9.67 -6.52 -5.05
C LYS A 256 -9.84 -7.85 -5.80
N SER A 257 -9.57 -7.88 -7.10
CA SER A 257 -9.51 -9.11 -7.88
C SER A 257 -8.46 -10.09 -7.37
N ALA A 258 -7.27 -9.62 -7.00
CA ALA A 258 -6.22 -10.46 -6.43
C ALA A 258 -6.63 -11.07 -5.08
N VAL A 259 -7.20 -10.28 -4.16
CA VAL A 259 -7.70 -10.78 -2.85
C VAL A 259 -8.74 -11.89 -3.03
N SER A 260 -9.60 -11.80 -4.05
CA SER A 260 -10.64 -12.81 -4.30
C SER A 260 -10.13 -14.24 -4.61
N THR A 261 -8.82 -14.40 -4.84
CA THR A 261 -8.18 -15.72 -5.03
C THR A 261 -7.72 -16.38 -3.73
N GLY A 262 -7.81 -15.66 -2.61
CA GLY A 262 -7.43 -16.13 -1.28
C GLY A 262 -5.99 -15.80 -0.86
N LEU A 263 -5.33 -14.85 -1.54
CA LEU A 263 -4.16 -14.17 -0.97
C LEU A 263 -4.58 -13.30 0.20
N LEU A 264 -3.71 -13.18 1.22
CA LEU A 264 -3.99 -12.34 2.38
C LEU A 264 -4.06 -10.86 1.93
N PRO A 265 -5.07 -10.08 2.39
CA PRO A 265 -5.16 -8.67 2.04
C PRO A 265 -3.93 -7.86 2.47
N ASP A 266 -3.26 -8.27 3.55
CA ASP A 266 -2.01 -7.71 4.08
C ASP A 266 -0.84 -7.76 3.08
N GLN A 267 -0.84 -8.75 2.18
CA GLN A 267 0.21 -8.94 1.18
C GLN A 267 -0.01 -8.08 -0.06
N ILE A 268 -1.24 -7.65 -0.33
CA ILE A 268 -1.59 -6.98 -1.58
C ILE A 268 -1.50 -5.46 -1.41
N ARG A 269 -0.87 -4.79 -2.39
CA ARG A 269 -0.71 -3.34 -2.38
C ARG A 269 -0.85 -2.74 -3.77
N GLY A 270 -1.68 -1.71 -3.87
CA GLY A 270 -1.89 -0.96 -5.10
C GLY A 270 -1.01 0.28 -5.20
N TYR A 271 -0.30 0.44 -6.31
CA TYR A 271 0.59 1.57 -6.56
C TYR A 271 0.02 2.49 -7.64
N GLY A 272 -1.04 3.21 -7.28
CA GLY A 272 -1.69 4.21 -8.15
C GLY A 272 -1.75 5.62 -7.56
N LEU A 273 -1.78 5.76 -6.24
CA LEU A 273 -2.01 7.04 -5.58
C LEU A 273 -0.79 7.97 -5.58
N GLY A 274 0.43 7.44 -5.56
CA GLY A 274 1.68 8.23 -5.53
C GLY A 274 1.79 9.30 -6.62
N VAL A 275 1.41 8.97 -7.86
CA VAL A 275 1.38 9.93 -8.98
C VAL A 275 0.27 10.95 -8.84
N MET A 276 -0.87 10.59 -8.22
CA MET A 276 -1.94 11.54 -7.97
C MET A 276 -1.50 12.59 -6.95
N ASN A 277 -0.80 12.14 -5.89
CA ASN A 277 -0.18 13.02 -4.92
C ASN A 277 0.92 13.91 -5.54
N ALA A 278 1.79 13.35 -6.39
CA ALA A 278 2.83 14.12 -7.08
C ALA A 278 2.23 15.18 -8.03
N ARG A 279 1.12 14.87 -8.69
CA ARG A 279 0.40 15.84 -9.54
C ARG A 279 -0.26 16.93 -8.72
N ALA A 280 -0.90 16.58 -7.61
CA ALA A 280 -1.46 17.57 -6.69
C ALA A 280 -0.37 18.54 -6.23
N ASN A 281 0.79 18.02 -5.81
CA ASN A 281 1.95 18.86 -5.46
C ASN A 281 2.42 19.76 -6.62
N TYR A 282 2.51 19.22 -7.84
CA TYR A 282 2.90 20.02 -9.00
C TYR A 282 1.93 21.18 -9.27
N TYR A 283 0.62 20.97 -9.11
CA TYR A 283 -0.37 22.01 -9.33
C TYR A 283 -0.53 22.97 -8.14
N SER A 284 -0.26 22.54 -6.91
CA SER A 284 -0.25 23.44 -5.75
C SER A 284 0.89 24.45 -5.84
N GLN A 285 2.06 24.03 -6.35
CA GLN A 285 3.21 24.91 -6.61
C GLN A 285 2.93 26.00 -7.67
N LYS A 286 1.87 25.85 -8.48
CA LYS A 286 1.44 26.83 -9.48
C LYS A 286 0.42 27.82 -8.96
N LEU A 287 -0.08 27.64 -7.73
CA LEU A 287 -0.95 28.61 -7.08
C LEU A 287 -0.08 29.74 -6.50
N ASN A 288 -0.55 30.98 -6.63
CA ASN A 288 0.15 32.19 -6.13
C ASN A 288 0.08 32.26 -4.59
N GLY A 289 0.83 31.39 -3.91
CA GLY A 289 0.83 31.27 -2.45
C GLY A 289 1.72 30.18 -1.84
N HIS A 290 2.56 29.50 -2.64
CA HIS A 290 3.53 28.48 -2.19
C HIS A 290 2.99 27.51 -1.12
N GLU A 291 1.87 26.86 -1.39
CA GLU A 291 1.30 25.88 -0.46
C GLU A 291 2.28 24.74 -0.20
N ASN A 292 2.58 24.47 1.07
CA ASN A 292 3.43 23.36 1.49
C ASN A 292 2.65 22.03 1.43
N PHE A 293 2.17 21.67 0.24
CA PHE A 293 1.30 20.51 0.02
C PHE A 293 1.95 19.19 0.47
N LEU A 294 3.28 19.04 0.35
CA LEU A 294 3.94 17.82 0.80
C LEU A 294 3.88 17.63 2.33
N GLU A 295 3.84 18.72 3.09
CA GLU A 295 3.72 18.67 4.55
C GLU A 295 2.26 18.66 4.99
N GLU A 296 1.44 19.56 4.47
CA GLU A 296 0.07 19.78 4.93
C GLU A 296 -0.97 18.96 4.18
N GLY A 297 -0.78 18.78 2.88
CA GLY A 297 -1.74 18.21 1.96
C GLY A 297 -1.71 16.68 1.93
N ARG A 298 -2.83 16.07 1.53
CA ARG A 298 -2.96 14.61 1.45
C ARG A 298 -3.83 14.21 0.27
N SER A 299 -3.51 13.06 -0.32
CA SER A 299 -4.32 12.42 -1.36
C SER A 299 -4.96 11.15 -0.82
N PHE A 300 -6.19 10.87 -1.25
CA PHE A 300 -7.00 9.74 -0.81
C PHE A 300 -7.83 9.15 -1.95
N GLY A 301 -8.31 7.93 -1.74
CA GLY A 301 -9.24 7.28 -2.66
C GLY A 301 -8.53 6.52 -3.78
N PRO A 302 -9.27 6.11 -4.81
CA PRO A 302 -8.71 5.31 -5.90
C PRO A 302 -7.90 6.13 -6.90
N HIS A 303 -7.17 5.43 -7.78
CA HIS A 303 -6.51 6.02 -8.94
C HIS A 303 -7.53 6.47 -10.02
N GLY A 304 -8.05 7.69 -9.87
CA GLY A 304 -8.90 8.36 -10.87
C GLY A 304 -10.25 8.82 -10.32
N GLU A 305 -11.35 8.26 -10.83
CA GLU A 305 -12.69 8.68 -10.38
C GLU A 305 -12.91 8.32 -8.91
N GLY A 306 -13.37 9.28 -8.11
CA GLY A 306 -13.40 9.17 -6.65
C GLY A 306 -12.13 9.61 -5.91
N LEU A 307 -11.06 10.04 -6.60
CA LEU A 307 -9.90 10.67 -5.95
C LEU A 307 -10.35 11.89 -5.12
N VAL A 308 -9.77 12.04 -3.93
CA VAL A 308 -9.90 13.25 -3.11
C VAL A 308 -8.51 13.77 -2.76
N VAL A 309 -8.24 15.04 -3.07
CA VAL A 309 -7.03 15.76 -2.65
C VAL A 309 -7.44 16.83 -1.65
N ALA A 310 -6.86 16.79 -0.46
CA ALA A 310 -6.94 17.86 0.53
C ALA A 310 -5.70 18.75 0.41
N ASN A 311 -5.88 20.05 0.20
CA ASN A 311 -4.76 21.01 0.15
C ASN A 311 -4.00 21.06 1.49
N SER A 312 -4.73 20.95 2.60
CA SER A 312 -4.22 20.87 3.97
C SER A 312 -5.18 20.05 4.83
N ILE A 313 -4.67 19.17 5.69
CA ILE A 313 -5.49 18.47 6.69
C ILE A 313 -5.98 19.43 7.78
N LYS A 314 -5.10 20.32 8.24
CA LYS A 314 -5.37 21.26 9.35
C LYS A 314 -6.16 22.48 8.88
N ASN A 315 -5.72 23.09 7.78
CA ASN A 315 -6.27 24.32 7.21
C ASN A 315 -7.05 24.02 5.91
N TYR A 316 -7.92 23.02 5.97
CA TYR A 316 -8.66 22.54 4.80
C TYR A 316 -9.43 23.67 4.10
N ASN A 317 -9.09 23.90 2.83
CA ASN A 317 -9.81 24.79 1.92
C ASN A 317 -10.45 23.95 0.82
N GLU A 318 -11.78 24.00 0.75
CA GLU A 318 -12.55 23.18 -0.18
C GLU A 318 -12.33 23.55 -1.65
N GLU A 319 -12.26 24.83 -1.98
CA GLU A 319 -12.09 25.30 -3.36
C GLU A 319 -10.74 24.87 -3.92
N ILE A 320 -9.67 25.08 -3.15
CA ILE A 320 -8.31 24.67 -3.53
C ILE A 320 -8.22 23.15 -3.62
N SER A 321 -8.79 22.43 -2.65
CA SER A 321 -8.82 20.96 -2.64
C SER A 321 -9.54 20.39 -3.87
N ASN A 322 -10.68 20.96 -4.26
CA ASN A 322 -11.41 20.58 -5.46
C ASN A 322 -10.60 20.89 -6.74
N TYR A 323 -9.95 22.06 -6.79
CA TYR A 323 -9.06 22.43 -7.90
C TYR A 323 -7.90 21.42 -8.06
N LEU A 324 -7.19 21.11 -6.98
CA LEU A 324 -6.07 20.15 -7.00
C LEU A 324 -6.54 18.74 -7.38
N THR A 325 -7.70 18.31 -6.86
CA THR A 325 -8.32 17.03 -7.20
C THR A 325 -8.57 16.93 -8.70
N GLU A 326 -9.22 17.93 -9.29
CA GLU A 326 -9.55 17.95 -10.72
C GLU A 326 -8.30 18.02 -11.60
N LYS A 327 -7.31 18.83 -11.23
CA LYS A 327 -6.05 18.91 -11.96
C LYS A 327 -5.28 17.59 -11.92
N ALA A 328 -5.22 16.93 -10.77
CA ALA A 328 -4.56 15.62 -10.63
C ALA A 328 -5.25 14.53 -11.47
N LYS A 329 -6.59 14.48 -11.46
CA LYS A 329 -7.40 13.57 -12.31
C LYS A 329 -7.16 13.80 -13.80
N LYS A 330 -7.15 15.07 -14.24
CA LYS A 330 -7.07 15.45 -15.67
C LYS A 330 -5.66 15.50 -16.24
N ALA A 331 -4.60 15.38 -15.43
CA ALA A 331 -3.21 15.41 -15.91
C ALA A 331 -2.92 14.35 -16.99
N ASN A 332 -3.51 13.14 -16.87
CA ASN A 332 -3.40 12.10 -17.89
C ASN A 332 -4.01 12.51 -19.23
N ILE A 333 -5.13 13.24 -19.19
CA ILE A 333 -5.85 13.71 -20.38
C ILE A 333 -5.02 14.79 -21.07
N TYR A 334 -4.45 15.72 -20.30
CA TYR A 334 -3.57 16.77 -20.82
C TYR A 334 -2.37 16.18 -21.58
N MET A 335 -1.66 15.20 -21.00
CA MET A 335 -0.54 14.54 -21.69
C MET A 335 -0.96 13.90 -23.03
N ARG A 336 -2.14 13.28 -23.07
CA ARG A 336 -2.68 12.71 -24.32
C ARG A 336 -3.05 13.77 -25.34
N SER A 337 -3.59 14.92 -24.91
CA SER A 337 -3.95 16.01 -25.82
C SER A 337 -2.74 16.62 -26.52
N ILE A 338 -1.54 16.48 -25.95
CA ILE A 338 -0.28 16.90 -26.56
C ILE A 338 0.50 15.74 -27.21
N GLY A 339 -0.15 14.59 -27.42
CA GLY A 339 0.40 13.47 -28.19
C GLY A 339 1.23 12.45 -27.40
N PHE A 340 1.32 12.55 -26.07
CA PHE A 340 2.16 11.67 -25.25
C PHE A 340 1.37 10.71 -24.37
N LYS A 341 1.86 9.47 -24.24
CA LYS A 341 1.36 8.50 -23.26
C LYS A 341 1.84 8.87 -21.84
N PRO A 342 0.97 8.99 -20.84
CA PRO A 342 1.39 9.35 -19.48
C PRO A 342 1.87 8.12 -18.69
N TYR A 343 3.14 7.77 -18.79
CA TYR A 343 3.71 6.61 -18.08
C TYR A 343 4.92 6.93 -17.18
N ILE A 344 5.66 8.01 -17.46
CA ILE A 344 6.89 8.38 -16.73
C ILE A 344 6.59 8.68 -15.26
N ALA A 345 5.72 9.67 -14.99
CA ALA A 345 5.36 10.04 -13.62
C ALA A 345 4.66 8.89 -12.86
N PRO A 346 3.73 8.11 -13.46
CA PRO A 346 3.21 6.90 -12.82
C PRO A 346 4.30 5.90 -12.42
N ALA A 347 5.22 5.57 -13.33
CA ALA A 347 6.27 4.59 -13.07
C ALA A 347 7.24 5.03 -11.97
N LEU A 348 7.55 6.33 -11.89
CA LEU A 348 8.50 6.85 -10.90
C LEU A 348 7.84 7.20 -9.57
N SER A 349 6.73 7.97 -9.58
CA SER A 349 6.08 8.45 -8.34
C SER A 349 5.23 7.38 -7.67
N SER A 350 4.36 6.69 -8.41
CA SER A 350 3.59 5.58 -7.84
C SER A 350 4.40 4.29 -7.76
N GLY A 351 5.26 4.04 -8.74
CA GLY A 351 6.08 2.84 -8.78
C GLY A 351 7.34 2.98 -7.93
N ALA A 352 8.43 3.46 -8.52
CA ALA A 352 9.78 3.38 -7.94
C ALA A 352 9.88 4.00 -6.53
N PHE A 353 9.45 5.26 -6.34
CA PHE A 353 9.53 5.93 -5.04
C PHE A 353 8.66 5.26 -3.99
N SER A 354 7.40 4.92 -4.31
CA SER A 354 6.49 4.34 -3.32
C SER A 354 6.86 2.89 -2.97
N ILE A 355 7.38 2.10 -3.92
CA ILE A 355 7.92 0.76 -3.66
C ILE A 355 9.16 0.85 -2.77
N ILE A 356 10.12 1.71 -3.09
CA ILE A 356 11.32 1.88 -2.25
C ILE A 356 10.92 2.34 -0.84
N ASN A 357 9.99 3.29 -0.71
CA ASN A 357 9.48 3.69 0.61
C ASN A 357 8.77 2.55 1.34
N THR A 358 8.10 1.64 0.63
CA THR A 358 7.52 0.42 1.23
C THR A 358 8.62 -0.47 1.83
N ILE A 359 9.72 -0.69 1.09
CA ILE A 359 10.86 -1.50 1.56
C ILE A 359 11.53 -0.84 2.78
N LYS A 360 11.64 0.50 2.77
CA LYS A 360 12.22 1.28 3.85
C LYS A 360 11.37 1.25 5.13
N GLY A 361 10.09 0.96 5.01
CA GLY A 361 9.10 1.22 6.06
C GLY A 361 8.76 2.71 6.22
N ASP A 362 8.95 3.50 5.15
CA ASP A 362 8.64 4.91 5.11
C ASP A 362 7.21 5.18 4.60
N TRP A 363 6.72 6.36 4.95
CA TRP A 363 5.44 6.87 4.47
C TRP A 363 5.42 7.02 2.94
N ASN A 364 4.39 6.48 2.32
CA ASN A 364 4.11 6.59 0.89
C ASN A 364 2.61 6.66 0.63
N TYR A 365 2.24 6.86 -0.63
CA TYR A 365 0.85 6.86 -1.08
C TYR A 365 0.61 5.63 -1.94
N SER A 366 -0.04 4.63 -1.34
CA SER A 366 -0.46 3.39 -1.98
C SER A 366 -1.84 3.00 -1.48
N SER A 367 -2.48 2.09 -2.21
CA SER A 367 -3.77 1.52 -1.85
C SER A 367 -3.56 0.26 -1.04
N THR A 368 -4.27 0.18 0.08
CA THR A 368 -4.25 -0.98 0.99
C THR A 368 -5.67 -1.41 1.29
N PHE A 369 -5.83 -2.65 1.76
CA PHE A 369 -7.13 -3.12 2.17
C PHE A 369 -7.62 -2.34 3.39
N LEU A 370 -8.84 -1.85 3.29
CA LEU A 370 -9.53 -1.06 4.29
C LEU A 370 -11.00 -1.47 4.26
N GLY A 371 -11.42 -2.27 5.23
CA GLY A 371 -12.85 -2.52 5.48
C GLY A 371 -13.63 -3.15 4.33
N GLY A 372 -13.00 -3.96 3.48
CA GLY A 372 -13.63 -4.60 2.30
C GLY A 372 -13.35 -3.91 0.96
N ALA A 373 -12.56 -2.84 0.95
CA ALA A 373 -12.11 -2.14 -0.27
C ALA A 373 -10.59 -1.97 -0.28
N PHE A 374 -10.00 -1.77 -1.45
CA PHE A 374 -8.66 -1.17 -1.55
C PHE A 374 -8.82 0.33 -1.74
N MET A 375 -8.23 1.11 -0.83
CA MET A 375 -8.30 2.56 -0.86
C MET A 375 -6.92 3.16 -0.68
N GLY A 376 -6.58 4.10 -1.57
CA GLY A 376 -5.38 4.90 -1.45
C GLY A 376 -5.44 5.83 -0.23
N CYS A 377 -4.38 5.80 0.58
CA CYS A 377 -4.14 6.75 1.66
C CYS A 377 -2.63 6.78 1.98
N ARG A 378 -2.19 7.75 2.78
CA ARG A 378 -0.81 7.77 3.25
C ARG A 378 -0.60 6.65 4.27
N ASN A 379 0.37 5.78 4.00
CA ASN A 379 0.61 4.59 4.80
C ASN A 379 2.09 4.18 4.74
N ARG A 380 2.50 3.26 5.62
CA ARG A 380 3.81 2.61 5.58
C ARG A 380 3.70 1.13 5.95
N LEU A 381 4.63 0.32 5.44
CA LEU A 381 4.73 -1.09 5.80
C LEU A 381 5.72 -1.25 6.95
N LEU A 382 5.28 -1.87 8.03
CA LEU A 382 6.10 -2.21 9.19
C LEU A 382 6.16 -3.74 9.33
N PRO A 383 7.01 -4.30 10.21
CA PRO A 383 7.23 -5.75 10.29
C PRO A 383 5.94 -6.58 10.40
N TYR A 384 4.94 -6.12 11.14
CA TYR A 384 3.70 -6.89 11.36
C TYR A 384 2.54 -6.53 10.44
N GLY A 385 2.69 -5.52 9.57
CA GLY A 385 1.61 -5.11 8.67
C GLY A 385 1.63 -3.63 8.32
N THR A 386 0.50 -3.17 7.81
CA THR A 386 0.36 -1.77 7.36
C THR A 386 0.01 -0.86 8.54
N GLN A 387 0.68 0.29 8.58
CA GLN A 387 0.28 1.44 9.39
C GLN A 387 -0.32 2.52 8.51
N LEU A 388 -1.52 2.98 8.87
CA LEU A 388 -2.17 4.13 8.25
C LEU A 388 -1.88 5.42 9.05
N GLU A 389 -1.78 6.54 8.36
CA GLU A 389 -1.69 7.85 9.02
C GLU A 389 -3.06 8.19 9.63
N TYR A 390 -3.05 8.60 10.90
CA TYR A 390 -4.25 9.06 11.61
C TYR A 390 -4.29 10.58 11.65
N TYR A 391 -5.44 11.18 11.32
CA TYR A 391 -5.56 12.62 11.08
C TYR A 391 -6.35 13.34 12.17
N LYS A 392 -5.75 13.61 13.34
CA LYS A 392 -6.44 14.25 14.48
C LYS A 392 -7.20 15.54 14.11
N ASP A 393 -6.63 16.35 13.22
CA ASP A 393 -7.18 17.67 12.85
C ASP A 393 -8.09 17.65 11.60
N MET A 394 -8.42 16.48 11.05
CA MET A 394 -9.27 16.37 9.86
C MET A 394 -10.66 16.98 10.13
N LYS A 395 -11.11 17.80 9.17
CA LYS A 395 -12.43 18.43 9.19
C LYS A 395 -13.50 17.46 8.67
N GLU A 396 -14.68 17.49 9.28
CA GLU A 396 -15.81 16.63 8.91
C GLU A 396 -16.22 16.74 7.42
N PRO A 397 -16.27 17.93 6.77
CA PRO A 397 -16.58 18.00 5.34
C PRO A 397 -15.62 17.22 4.45
N LEU A 398 -14.33 17.21 4.80
CA LEU A 398 -13.34 16.39 4.10
C LEU A 398 -13.64 14.90 4.32
N PHE A 399 -13.90 14.47 5.56
CA PHE A 399 -14.21 13.08 5.86
C PHE A 399 -15.47 12.58 5.14
N CYS A 400 -16.53 13.40 5.03
CA CYS A 400 -17.72 13.05 4.26
C CYS A 400 -17.40 12.73 2.79
N LYS A 401 -16.54 13.52 2.14
CA LYS A 401 -16.07 13.22 0.77
C LYS A 401 -15.29 11.90 0.69
N LEU A 402 -14.46 11.62 1.70
CA LEU A 402 -13.73 10.35 1.78
C LEU A 402 -14.70 9.17 1.96
N GLU A 403 -15.75 9.30 2.77
CA GLU A 403 -16.77 8.27 2.93
C GLU A 403 -17.55 8.01 1.65
N GLU A 404 -17.86 9.04 0.86
CA GLU A 404 -18.50 8.87 -0.45
C GLU A 404 -17.62 8.07 -1.41
N SER A 405 -16.35 8.46 -1.54
CA SER A 405 -15.36 7.74 -2.34
C SER A 405 -15.21 6.28 -1.89
N TYR A 406 -15.08 6.06 -0.58
CA TYR A 406 -14.99 4.75 0.03
C TYR A 406 -16.22 3.86 -0.24
N LYS A 407 -17.43 4.42 -0.13
CA LYS A 407 -18.69 3.71 -0.43
C LYS A 407 -18.75 3.26 -1.90
N GLN A 408 -18.20 4.03 -2.83
CA GLN A 408 -18.16 3.60 -4.24
C GLN A 408 -17.21 2.40 -4.43
N LEU A 409 -16.05 2.38 -3.75
CA LEU A 409 -15.12 1.26 -3.82
C LEU A 409 -15.70 -0.03 -3.22
N LEU A 410 -16.51 0.08 -2.17
CA LEU A 410 -17.19 -1.07 -1.55
C LEU A 410 -18.19 -1.74 -2.49
N LYS A 411 -18.90 -0.97 -3.33
CA LYS A 411 -19.90 -1.51 -4.27
C LYS A 411 -19.30 -2.43 -5.33
N PHE A 412 -17.99 -2.33 -5.57
CA PHE A 412 -17.33 -3.15 -6.57
C PHE A 412 -17.28 -4.62 -6.16
N LYS A 413 -17.67 -5.53 -7.05
CA LYS A 413 -17.51 -6.98 -6.86
C LYS A 413 -16.42 -7.50 -7.81
N PRO A 414 -15.38 -8.19 -7.29
CA PRO A 414 -14.20 -8.60 -8.06
C PRO A 414 -14.44 -9.62 -9.15
#